data_AF-U2YKD4-F1
#
_entry.id   AF-U2YKD4-F1
#
_cell.length_a   1.000
_cell.length_b   1.000
_cell.length_c   1.000
_cell.angle_alpha   90.00
_cell.angle_beta   90.00
_cell.angle_gamma   90.00
#
_symmetry.space_group_name_H-M   'P 1'
#
loop_
_entity.id
_entity.type
_entity.pdbx_description
1 polymer ?
#
loop_
_entity_poly.entity_id
_entity_poly.type
_entity_poly.pdbx_seq_one_letter_code
_entity_poly.pdbx_strand_id
1 'polypeptide(L)'
;MPAHIAVQSTPTPESVHAIFGDEVRIRLVLHETADGALSLGLEMAEGEGQGLGIAALAFDFADHDLLGQLSLAGTHLRKQSFGAGKVYGVGRGGRGHDCGARLGRATTIGVAAPRETRLTLAHDRMTLTLDDLANCAFSLQLVPTAANHVRCESFIIEGRFPTRPASGRTAGTSADGSVFGGVLDEILPLMSRLTGRRSNAA
;
A
#
# COMPACT_ATOMS: atom_id res chain seq x y z
N MET A 1 -19.07 -13.17 -38.88
CA MET A 1 -18.69 -12.13 -37.90
C MET A 1 -17.94 -12.82 -36.77
N PRO A 2 -16.63 -12.63 -36.62
CA PRO A 2 -15.88 -13.28 -35.54
C PRO A 2 -16.16 -12.56 -34.22
N ALA A 3 -16.55 -13.33 -33.21
CA ALA A 3 -16.68 -12.84 -31.85
C ALA A 3 -15.27 -12.56 -31.31
N HIS A 4 -14.94 -11.29 -31.14
CA HIS A 4 -13.79 -10.90 -30.33
C HIS A 4 -14.10 -11.23 -28.87
N ILE A 5 -13.69 -12.41 -28.42
CA ILE A 5 -13.54 -12.68 -27.00
C ILE A 5 -12.36 -11.83 -26.56
N ALA A 6 -12.65 -10.64 -26.05
CA ALA A 6 -11.67 -9.87 -25.29
C ALA A 6 -11.34 -10.73 -24.05
N VAL A 7 -10.23 -11.46 -24.12
CA VAL A 7 -9.63 -12.09 -22.96
C VAL A 7 -9.18 -10.94 -22.07
N GLN A 8 -10.04 -10.50 -21.17
CA GLN A 8 -9.64 -9.66 -20.05
C GLN A 8 -8.70 -10.52 -19.23
N SER A 9 -7.40 -10.26 -19.36
CA SER A 9 -6.38 -10.80 -18.48
C SER A 9 -6.77 -10.44 -17.05
N THR A 10 -7.33 -11.38 -16.31
CA THR A 10 -7.44 -11.25 -14.86
C THR A 10 -6.01 -11.20 -14.33
N PRO A 11 -5.55 -10.08 -13.74
CA PRO A 11 -4.24 -10.05 -13.12
C PRO A 11 -4.14 -11.16 -12.08
N THR A 12 -3.00 -11.84 -12.04
CA THR A 12 -2.73 -12.89 -11.05
C THR A 12 -2.87 -12.28 -9.66
N PRO A 13 -3.62 -12.90 -8.72
CA PRO A 13 -3.74 -12.42 -7.36
C PRO A 13 -2.37 -12.13 -6.73
N GLU A 14 -2.11 -10.87 -6.41
CA GLU A 14 -0.85 -10.41 -5.83
C GLU A 14 -1.03 -9.79 -4.45
N SER A 15 0.06 -9.73 -3.68
CA SER A 15 0.06 -9.17 -2.33
C SER A 15 1.26 -8.29 -2.06
N VAL A 16 1.04 -7.19 -1.36
CA VAL A 16 2.08 -6.26 -0.93
C VAL A 16 1.93 -5.98 0.55
N HIS A 17 3.04 -5.83 1.26
CA HIS A 17 3.06 -5.54 2.69
C HIS A 17 3.98 -4.34 2.99
N ALA A 18 3.60 -3.57 4.01
CA ALA A 18 4.38 -2.44 4.50
C ALA A 18 4.20 -2.25 6.00
N ILE A 19 5.15 -1.58 6.64
CA ILE A 19 5.06 -1.18 8.05
C ILE A 19 5.11 0.34 8.13
N PHE A 20 4.20 0.94 8.90
CA PHE A 20 4.05 2.39 9.05
C PHE A 20 4.08 2.82 10.51
N GLY A 21 4.47 4.08 10.74
CA GLY A 21 4.51 4.69 12.07
C GLY A 21 5.86 4.51 12.78
N ASP A 22 6.28 5.56 13.48
CA ASP A 22 7.56 5.58 14.22
C ASP A 22 7.38 5.07 15.66
N GLU A 23 6.42 5.67 16.38
CA GLU A 23 6.12 5.33 17.78
C GLU A 23 5.22 4.09 17.93
N VAL A 24 4.33 3.87 16.96
CA VAL A 24 3.43 2.72 16.92
C VAL A 24 3.49 2.13 15.53
N ARG A 25 4.05 0.92 15.42
CA ARG A 25 4.22 0.24 14.13
C ARG A 25 2.96 -0.53 13.74
N ILE A 26 2.45 -0.22 12.55
CA ILE A 26 1.29 -0.87 11.94
C ILE A 26 1.73 -1.59 10.68
N ARG A 27 1.46 -2.89 10.62
CA ARG A 27 1.58 -3.69 9.42
C ARG A 27 0.32 -3.52 8.57
N LEU A 28 0.51 -3.15 7.31
CA LEU A 28 -0.51 -3.18 6.28
C LEU A 28 -0.22 -4.34 5.32
N VAL A 29 -1.26 -5.07 4.94
CA VAL A 29 -1.23 -6.09 3.89
C VAL A 29 -2.33 -5.75 2.87
N LEU A 30 -1.96 -5.56 1.62
CA LEU A 30 -2.88 -5.42 0.48
C LEU A 30 -2.84 -6.71 -0.32
N HIS A 31 -4.00 -7.21 -0.76
CA HIS A 31 -4.12 -8.44 -1.52
C HIS A 31 -5.24 -8.34 -2.57
N GLU A 32 -4.94 -8.63 -3.84
CA GLU A 32 -5.94 -8.73 -4.93
C GLU A 32 -6.70 -10.05 -4.81
N THR A 33 -8.02 -10.03 -4.69
CA THR A 33 -8.83 -11.24 -4.62
C THR A 33 -9.18 -11.74 -6.01
N ALA A 34 -9.48 -13.05 -6.14
CA ALA A 34 -9.91 -13.64 -7.40
C ALA A 34 -11.20 -13.01 -7.95
N ASP A 35 -12.04 -12.45 -7.06
CA ASP A 35 -13.31 -11.80 -7.41
C ASP A 35 -13.11 -10.34 -7.89
N GLY A 36 -11.86 -9.88 -7.99
CA GLY A 36 -11.52 -8.52 -8.42
C GLY A 36 -11.70 -7.44 -7.34
N ALA A 37 -11.72 -7.83 -6.07
CA ALA A 37 -11.71 -6.92 -4.94
C ALA A 37 -10.30 -6.78 -4.35
N LEU A 38 -10.09 -5.77 -3.49
CA LEU A 38 -8.87 -5.62 -2.71
C LEU A 38 -9.14 -5.93 -1.24
N SER A 39 -8.35 -6.81 -0.66
CA SER A 39 -8.31 -7.03 0.79
C SER A 39 -7.25 -6.13 1.42
N LEU A 40 -7.65 -5.33 2.39
CA LEU A 40 -6.80 -4.46 3.20
C LEU A 40 -6.74 -5.01 4.63
N GLY A 41 -5.63 -5.63 5.01
CA GLY A 41 -5.34 -6.07 6.36
C GLY A 41 -4.50 -5.03 7.11
N LEU A 42 -4.94 -4.64 8.29
CA LEU A 42 -4.22 -3.74 9.19
C LEU A 42 -4.00 -4.45 10.53
N GLU A 43 -2.76 -4.47 11.00
CA GLU A 43 -2.37 -5.17 12.22
C GLU A 43 -1.35 -4.34 13.00
N MET A 44 -1.62 -4.07 14.28
CA MET A 44 -0.62 -3.49 15.17
C MET A 44 0.33 -4.58 15.63
N ALA A 45 1.65 -4.36 15.50
CA ALA A 45 2.64 -5.37 15.89
C ALA A 45 2.53 -5.74 17.38
N GLU A 46 2.99 -6.94 17.72
CA GLU A 46 2.99 -7.42 19.10
C GLU A 46 3.87 -6.52 19.98
N GLY A 47 3.36 -6.15 21.16
CA GLY A 47 4.04 -5.23 22.08
C GLY A 47 3.91 -3.74 21.76
N GLU A 48 3.53 -3.37 20.53
CA GLU A 48 3.31 -1.96 20.12
C GLU A 48 1.95 -1.42 20.55
N GLY A 49 1.82 -0.10 20.72
CA GLY A 49 0.54 0.58 20.90
C GLY A 49 -0.35 -0.04 21.98
N GLN A 50 0.22 -0.42 23.13
CA GLN A 50 -0.56 -1.01 24.23
C GLN A 50 -1.70 -0.06 24.64
N GLY A 51 -2.90 -0.61 24.77
CA GLY A 51 -4.09 0.20 25.08
C GLY A 51 -4.57 1.11 23.94
N LEU A 52 -4.05 0.95 22.72
CA LEU A 52 -4.59 1.58 21.51
C LEU A 52 -5.39 0.57 20.67
N GLY A 53 -6.20 1.09 19.76
CA GLY A 53 -6.94 0.33 18.77
C GLY A 53 -7.22 1.17 17.53
N ILE A 54 -7.45 0.48 16.42
CA ILE A 54 -7.65 1.06 15.10
C ILE A 54 -9.09 1.56 14.97
N ALA A 55 -9.27 2.87 14.82
CA ALA A 55 -10.59 3.51 14.83
C ALA A 55 -11.08 3.99 13.46
N ALA A 56 -10.18 4.43 12.60
CA ALA A 56 -10.55 4.88 11.27
C ALA A 56 -9.38 4.75 10.30
N LEU A 57 -9.70 4.46 9.04
CA LEU A 57 -8.78 4.52 7.91
C LEU A 57 -9.39 5.48 6.88
N ALA A 58 -8.64 6.47 6.43
CA ALA A 58 -8.98 7.32 5.30
C ALA A 58 -7.87 7.23 4.26
N PHE A 59 -8.20 7.22 2.98
CA PHE A 59 -7.22 7.05 1.92
C PHE A 59 -7.67 7.65 0.59
N ASP A 60 -6.69 7.97 -0.24
CA ASP A 60 -6.88 8.50 -1.59
C ASP A 60 -6.92 7.34 -2.59
N PHE A 61 -7.51 7.61 -3.75
CA PHE A 61 -7.58 6.67 -4.86
C PHE A 61 -6.89 7.26 -6.09
N ALA A 62 -6.19 6.44 -6.87
CA ALA A 62 -5.47 6.94 -8.04
C ALA A 62 -6.42 7.47 -9.12
N ASP A 63 -7.56 6.80 -9.30
CA ASP A 63 -8.59 7.16 -10.27
C ASP A 63 -9.90 7.54 -9.56
N HIS A 64 -10.29 8.81 -9.69
CA HIS A 64 -11.51 9.30 -9.07
C HIS A 64 -12.79 8.76 -9.73
N ASP A 65 -12.72 8.26 -10.97
CA ASP A 65 -13.88 7.67 -11.65
C ASP A 65 -14.31 6.36 -10.98
N LEU A 66 -13.37 5.68 -10.31
CA LEU A 66 -13.61 4.47 -9.55
C LEU A 66 -14.29 4.73 -8.21
N LEU A 67 -14.49 5.98 -7.78
CA LEU A 67 -15.11 6.28 -6.47
C LEU A 67 -16.62 6.01 -6.42
N GLY A 68 -17.29 6.08 -7.57
CA GLY A 68 -18.70 5.71 -7.66
C GLY A 68 -18.85 4.20 -7.49
N GLN A 69 -19.85 3.71 -6.77
CA GLN A 69 -20.11 2.27 -6.62
C GLN A 69 -19.00 1.47 -5.91
N LEU A 70 -18.09 2.15 -5.20
CA LEU A 70 -17.23 1.48 -4.21
C LEU A 70 -18.05 1.03 -3.01
N SER A 71 -17.63 -0.11 -2.47
CA SER A 71 -18.07 -0.61 -1.19
C SER A 71 -16.89 -1.17 -0.40
N LEU A 72 -16.94 -0.96 0.90
CA LEU A 72 -16.07 -1.54 1.90
C LEU A 72 -16.91 -2.48 2.77
N ALA A 73 -16.36 -3.66 3.03
CA ALA A 73 -16.92 -4.64 3.95
C ALA A 73 -15.87 -5.07 4.98
N GLY A 74 -16.30 -5.44 6.18
CA GLY A 74 -15.41 -5.95 7.22
C GLY A 74 -16.13 -6.09 8.56
N THR A 75 -15.60 -6.96 9.42
CA THR A 75 -16.24 -7.34 10.70
C THR A 75 -16.40 -6.17 11.67
N HIS A 76 -15.47 -5.21 11.65
CA HIS A 76 -15.47 -4.05 12.54
C HIS A 76 -15.93 -2.76 11.86
N LEU A 77 -16.32 -2.82 10.59
CA LEU A 77 -16.74 -1.66 9.82
C LEU A 77 -18.11 -1.16 10.29
N ARG A 78 -18.17 0.13 10.63
CA ARG A 78 -19.40 0.79 11.10
C ARG A 78 -19.95 1.80 10.13
N LYS A 79 -19.05 2.53 9.47
CA LYS A 79 -19.40 3.54 8.49
C LYS A 79 -18.35 3.55 7.40
N GLN A 80 -18.81 3.74 6.18
CA GLN A 80 -17.98 3.98 5.01
C GLN A 80 -18.39 5.30 4.35
N SER A 81 -17.49 5.92 3.62
CA SER A 81 -17.75 7.16 2.86
C SER A 81 -16.80 7.22 1.66
N PHE A 82 -17.32 7.68 0.53
CA PHE A 82 -16.59 7.80 -0.73
C PHE A 82 -16.90 9.16 -1.37
N GLY A 83 -15.89 9.80 -1.92
CA GLY A 83 -16.01 11.04 -2.69
C GLY A 83 -14.73 11.86 -2.63
N ALA A 84 -14.28 12.33 -3.79
CA ALA A 84 -13.00 12.99 -3.97
C ALA A 84 -12.76 14.12 -2.95
N GLY A 85 -11.75 13.97 -2.09
CA GLY A 85 -11.38 14.90 -1.03
C GLY A 85 -12.47 15.20 0.02
N LYS A 86 -13.56 14.41 0.09
CA LYS A 86 -14.70 14.66 1.01
C LYS A 86 -14.57 13.94 2.35
N VAL A 87 -13.67 12.97 2.44
CA VAL A 87 -13.45 12.19 3.65
C VAL A 87 -12.37 12.84 4.48
N TYR A 88 -12.76 13.64 5.46
CA TYR A 88 -11.79 14.23 6.39
C TYR A 88 -11.23 13.15 7.32
N GLY A 89 -9.90 13.05 7.36
CA GLY A 89 -9.19 12.33 8.41
C GLY A 89 -9.62 12.85 9.78
N VAL A 90 -9.75 11.96 10.77
CA VAL A 90 -10.25 12.34 12.09
C VAL A 90 -9.11 12.98 12.89
N GLY A 91 -8.93 14.28 12.67
CA GLY A 91 -7.95 15.16 13.30
C GLY A 91 -8.28 16.62 12.99
N ARG A 92 -7.99 17.56 13.90
CA ARG A 92 -8.26 18.99 13.69
C ARG A 92 -7.36 19.54 12.57
N GLY A 93 -7.86 19.52 11.32
CA GLY A 93 -7.23 20.21 10.18
C GLY A 93 -6.61 19.32 9.10
N GLY A 94 -6.95 18.03 9.06
CA GLY A 94 -6.42 17.12 8.03
C GLY A 94 -6.90 17.44 6.61
N ARG A 95 -6.05 17.11 5.62
CA ARG A 95 -6.46 17.09 4.20
C ARG A 95 -7.65 16.15 4.00
N GLY A 96 -8.49 16.46 3.02
CA GLY A 96 -9.57 15.56 2.62
C GLY A 96 -9.01 14.36 1.86
N HIS A 97 -9.56 13.18 2.11
CA HIS A 97 -9.32 11.93 1.40
C HIS A 97 -10.52 11.53 0.55
N ASP A 98 -10.35 10.55 -0.32
CA ASP A 98 -11.40 10.09 -1.21
C ASP A 98 -12.28 9.01 -0.57
N CYS A 99 -11.67 8.14 0.23
CA CYS A 99 -12.29 6.98 0.83
C CYS A 99 -12.11 6.99 2.35
N GLY A 100 -13.11 6.48 3.08
CA GLY A 100 -13.10 6.44 4.54
C GLY A 100 -13.82 5.25 5.12
N ALA A 101 -13.17 4.58 6.07
CA ALA A 101 -13.70 3.52 6.91
C ALA A 101 -13.63 3.94 8.38
N ARG A 102 -14.74 3.81 9.11
CA ARG A 102 -14.77 3.92 10.57
C ARG A 102 -14.98 2.56 11.21
N LEU A 103 -14.14 2.24 12.17
CA LEU A 103 -14.01 0.95 12.85
C LEU A 103 -14.36 1.11 14.33
N GLY A 104 -15.23 0.25 14.85
CA GLY A 104 -15.61 0.27 16.26
C GLY A 104 -16.21 1.61 16.75
N ARG A 105 -16.36 1.76 18.07
CA ARG A 105 -16.63 3.07 18.70
C ARG A 105 -15.47 3.40 19.61
N ALA A 106 -14.91 4.60 19.45
CA ALA A 106 -14.19 5.23 20.54
C ALA A 106 -15.19 5.41 21.70
N THR A 107 -14.91 4.81 22.86
CA THR A 107 -15.43 5.24 24.17
C THR A 107 -16.88 4.92 24.58
N THR A 108 -17.55 3.87 24.08
CA THR A 108 -18.78 3.39 24.76
C THR A 108 -18.63 1.93 25.14
N ILE A 109 -18.82 1.66 26.44
CA ILE A 109 -18.73 0.36 27.12
C ILE A 109 -19.25 -0.76 26.21
N GLY A 110 -18.37 -1.72 25.89
CA GLY A 110 -18.76 -3.00 25.26
C GLY A 110 -17.99 -3.40 24.00
N VAL A 111 -17.39 -2.48 23.23
CA VAL A 111 -16.58 -2.85 22.05
C VAL A 111 -15.35 -1.96 21.92
N ALA A 112 -14.19 -2.48 22.33
CA ALA A 112 -12.90 -1.83 22.10
C ALA A 112 -12.61 -1.72 20.60
N ALA A 113 -11.89 -0.67 20.20
CA ALA A 113 -11.34 -0.60 18.85
C ALA A 113 -10.38 -1.78 18.63
N PRO A 114 -10.46 -2.47 17.48
CA PRO A 114 -9.68 -3.68 17.23
C PRO A 114 -8.18 -3.36 17.09
N ARG A 115 -7.32 -4.31 17.44
CA ARG A 115 -5.87 -4.23 17.15
C ARG A 115 -5.50 -4.78 15.77
N GLU A 116 -6.39 -5.57 15.20
CA GLU A 116 -6.28 -6.13 13.86
C GLU A 116 -7.63 -6.01 13.16
N THR A 117 -7.64 -5.60 11.90
CA THR A 117 -8.85 -5.61 11.08
C THR A 117 -8.53 -5.99 9.65
N ARG A 118 -9.49 -6.63 8.99
CA ARG A 118 -9.46 -6.86 7.56
C ARG A 118 -10.68 -6.20 6.92
N LEU A 119 -10.44 -5.41 5.89
CA LEU A 119 -11.44 -4.78 5.07
C LEU A 119 -11.36 -5.33 3.66
N THR A 120 -12.49 -5.44 2.99
CA THR A 120 -12.58 -5.78 1.57
C THR A 120 -13.16 -4.59 0.84
N LEU A 121 -12.38 -4.01 -0.07
CA LEU A 121 -12.79 -2.95 -0.99
C LEU A 121 -13.19 -3.58 -2.32
N ALA A 122 -14.42 -3.35 -2.75
CA ALA A 122 -14.97 -3.87 -3.99
C ALA A 122 -15.65 -2.75 -4.78
N HIS A 123 -15.81 -2.97 -6.09
CA HIS A 123 -16.53 -2.08 -6.99
C HIS A 123 -17.56 -2.88 -7.79
N ASP A 124 -18.77 -2.36 -7.95
CA ASP A 124 -19.89 -3.13 -8.54
C ASP A 124 -19.69 -3.48 -10.03
N ARG A 125 -18.82 -2.76 -10.74
CA ARG A 125 -18.68 -2.85 -12.21
C ARG A 125 -17.26 -3.08 -12.72
N MET A 126 -16.26 -3.00 -11.85
CA MET A 126 -14.86 -2.97 -12.27
C MET A 126 -14.01 -3.79 -11.30
N THR A 127 -12.96 -4.38 -11.82
CA THR A 127 -11.95 -5.07 -11.03
C THR A 127 -10.99 -4.04 -10.47
N LEU A 128 -10.77 -4.10 -9.17
CA LEU A 128 -9.75 -3.31 -8.48
C LEU A 128 -8.42 -4.06 -8.43
N THR A 129 -7.34 -3.31 -8.52
CA THR A 129 -5.96 -3.79 -8.56
C THR A 129 -5.09 -3.01 -7.58
N LEU A 130 -3.91 -3.53 -7.24
CA LEU A 130 -2.99 -2.84 -6.35
C LEU A 130 -2.56 -1.47 -6.89
N ASP A 131 -2.57 -1.29 -8.20
CA ASP A 131 -2.18 -0.05 -8.87
C ASP A 131 -3.18 1.09 -8.59
N ASP A 132 -4.44 0.78 -8.33
CA ASP A 132 -5.48 1.77 -7.99
C ASP A 132 -5.23 2.46 -6.63
N LEU A 133 -4.45 1.81 -5.77
CA LEU A 133 -4.02 2.33 -4.48
C LEU A 133 -2.53 2.70 -4.46
N ALA A 134 -1.74 2.30 -5.45
CA ALA A 134 -0.29 2.42 -5.42
C ALA A 134 0.16 3.88 -5.21
N ASN A 135 1.04 4.11 -4.24
CA ASN A 135 1.57 5.43 -3.88
C ASN A 135 0.50 6.46 -3.43
N CYS A 136 -0.77 6.07 -3.32
CA CYS A 136 -1.84 6.93 -2.83
C CYS A 136 -1.72 7.13 -1.33
N ALA A 137 -2.11 8.30 -0.85
CA ALA A 137 -1.87 8.67 0.53
C ALA A 137 -3.00 8.15 1.44
N PHE A 138 -2.67 7.82 2.68
CA PHE A 138 -3.64 7.39 3.67
C PHE A 138 -3.37 8.04 5.03
N SER A 139 -4.40 8.02 5.88
CA SER A 139 -4.40 8.44 7.27
C SER A 139 -5.11 7.37 8.10
N LEU A 140 -4.44 6.89 9.14
CA LEU A 140 -4.93 5.89 10.07
C LEU A 140 -5.07 6.52 11.45
N GLN A 141 -6.27 6.47 12.02
CA GLN A 141 -6.54 6.95 13.36
C GLN A 141 -6.50 5.79 14.36
N LEU A 142 -5.68 5.96 15.40
CA LEU A 142 -5.64 5.11 16.58
C LEU A 142 -6.28 5.83 17.77
N VAL A 143 -7.06 5.10 18.55
CA VAL A 143 -7.72 5.62 19.76
C VAL A 143 -7.38 4.77 20.97
N PRO A 144 -7.31 5.38 22.16
CA PRO A 144 -7.22 4.62 23.41
C PRO A 144 -8.42 3.67 23.59
N THR A 145 -8.14 2.43 23.98
CA THR A 145 -9.11 1.36 24.22
C THR A 145 -9.32 1.06 25.70
N ALA A 146 -8.46 1.58 26.58
CA ALA A 146 -8.55 1.37 28.02
C ALA A 146 -9.55 2.34 28.69
N ALA A 147 -10.33 1.82 29.65
CA ALA A 147 -11.40 2.55 30.33
C ALA A 147 -10.92 3.69 31.26
N ASN A 148 -9.64 3.68 31.66
CA ASN A 148 -9.11 4.57 32.70
C ASN A 148 -8.11 5.62 32.19
N HIS A 149 -7.84 5.67 30.88
CA HIS A 149 -7.01 6.74 30.33
C HIS A 149 -7.86 7.98 30.11
N VAL A 150 -7.39 9.12 30.64
CA VAL A 150 -7.84 10.47 30.27
C VAL A 150 -7.98 10.52 28.75
N ARG A 151 -9.01 11.19 28.21
CA ARG A 151 -9.18 11.38 26.75
C ARG A 151 -7.87 11.93 26.15
N CYS A 152 -7.00 11.05 25.68
CA CYS A 152 -5.81 11.46 24.93
C CYS A 152 -6.28 11.88 23.54
N GLU A 153 -5.56 12.85 22.98
CA GLU A 153 -5.70 13.17 21.56
C GLU A 153 -5.44 11.89 20.75
N SER A 154 -6.29 11.63 19.77
CA SER A 154 -6.16 10.45 18.92
C SER A 154 -4.83 10.50 18.18
N PHE A 155 -4.12 9.37 18.13
CA PHE A 155 -2.88 9.25 17.39
C PHE A 155 -3.21 9.05 15.91
N ILE A 156 -2.51 9.76 15.03
CA ILE A 156 -2.72 9.69 13.58
C ILE A 156 -1.42 9.24 12.95
N ILE A 157 -1.50 8.19 12.13
CA ILE A 157 -0.40 7.72 11.30
C ILE A 157 -0.75 8.07 9.85
N GLU A 158 0.07 8.90 9.22
CA GLU A 158 -0.04 9.18 7.78
C GLU A 158 1.02 8.41 7.01
N GLY A 159 0.68 7.98 5.81
CA GLY A 159 1.59 7.25 4.95
C GLY A 159 1.12 7.21 3.50
N ARG A 160 1.79 6.39 2.71
CA ARG A 160 1.43 6.07 1.33
C ARG A 160 1.37 4.57 1.15
N PHE A 161 0.38 4.10 0.40
CA PHE A 161 0.28 2.69 0.07
C PHE A 161 1.51 2.21 -0.70
N PRO A 162 2.00 0.99 -0.40
CA PRO A 162 3.18 0.47 -1.06
C PRO A 162 2.87 0.21 -2.53
N THR A 163 3.82 0.56 -3.40
CA THR A 163 3.76 0.18 -4.81
C THR A 163 4.06 -1.31 -4.93
N ARG A 164 3.47 -1.96 -5.93
CA ARG A 164 3.93 -3.28 -6.37
C ARG A 164 5.46 -3.22 -6.52
N PRO A 165 6.23 -4.17 -5.95
CA PRO A 165 7.64 -4.25 -6.28
C PRO A 165 7.71 -4.39 -7.80
N ALA A 166 8.36 -3.44 -8.48
CA ALA A 166 8.47 -3.45 -9.93
C ALA A 166 8.79 -4.88 -10.33
N SER A 167 7.88 -5.54 -11.06
CA SER A 167 8.05 -6.93 -11.47
C SER A 167 9.45 -7.00 -12.03
N GLY A 168 10.38 -7.61 -11.26
CA GLY A 168 11.77 -7.64 -11.64
C GLY A 168 11.75 -8.20 -13.04
N ARG A 169 12.16 -7.40 -14.03
CA ARG A 169 12.14 -7.79 -15.43
C ARG A 169 12.74 -9.17 -15.42
N THR A 170 11.92 -10.20 -15.59
CA THR A 170 12.40 -11.57 -15.68
C THR A 170 13.42 -11.45 -16.78
N ALA A 171 14.70 -11.55 -16.41
CA ALA A 171 15.77 -11.63 -17.36
C ALA A 171 15.31 -12.77 -18.25
N GLY A 172 14.90 -12.39 -19.47
CA GLY A 172 14.30 -13.34 -20.39
C GLY A 172 15.20 -14.54 -20.36
N THR A 173 14.61 -15.71 -20.13
CA THR A 173 15.25 -16.98 -20.34
C THR A 173 15.91 -16.92 -21.71
N SER A 174 17.20 -16.61 -21.71
CA SER A 174 18.08 -16.79 -22.85
C SER A 174 17.96 -18.27 -23.16
N ALA A 175 17.47 -18.58 -24.36
CA ALA A 175 17.39 -19.93 -24.91
C ALA A 175 18.80 -20.52 -25.18
N ASP A 176 19.84 -19.85 -24.69
CA ASP A 176 21.25 -20.04 -24.99
C ASP A 176 22.07 -20.44 -23.75
N GLY A 177 21.44 -20.58 -22.57
CA GLY A 177 22.07 -21.18 -21.39
C GLY A 177 23.35 -20.48 -20.89
N SER A 178 23.54 -19.19 -21.17
CA SER A 178 24.75 -18.46 -20.80
C SER A 178 24.49 -17.51 -19.62
N VAL A 179 24.80 -17.98 -18.42
CA VAL A 179 24.90 -17.16 -17.21
C VAL A 179 26.33 -16.67 -17.12
N PHE A 180 26.66 -15.50 -17.66
CA PHE A 180 27.76 -14.61 -17.23
C PHE A 180 27.77 -13.37 -18.13
N GLY A 181 27.63 -12.17 -17.56
CA GLY A 181 27.80 -10.93 -18.32
C GLY A 181 27.06 -9.74 -17.71
N GLY A 182 27.55 -9.26 -16.58
CA GLY A 182 27.02 -8.04 -15.96
C GLY A 182 27.66 -7.64 -14.64
N VAL A 183 28.79 -8.24 -14.28
CA VAL A 183 29.67 -7.75 -13.21
C VAL A 183 31.08 -7.92 -13.76
N LEU A 184 31.59 -6.91 -14.47
CA LEU A 184 33.02 -6.64 -14.80
C LEU A 184 33.07 -5.70 -16.03
N ASP A 185 32.69 -4.43 -15.84
CA ASP A 185 33.24 -3.34 -16.67
C ASP A 185 33.88 -2.23 -15.81
N GLU A 186 33.92 -2.42 -14.48
CA GLU A 186 34.85 -1.75 -13.61
C GLU A 186 36.04 -2.68 -13.37
N ILE A 187 37.25 -2.19 -13.65
CA ILE A 187 38.58 -2.83 -13.50
C ILE A 187 39.18 -3.42 -14.82
N LEU A 188 39.54 -2.49 -15.72
CA LEU A 188 40.83 -2.35 -16.42
C LEU A 188 41.39 -3.49 -17.32
N PRO A 189 41.99 -3.10 -18.46
CA PRO A 189 43.44 -2.92 -18.43
C PRO A 189 43.91 -1.56 -18.98
N LEU A 190 44.42 -0.74 -18.06
CA LEU A 190 45.37 0.35 -18.28
C LEU A 190 46.74 -0.26 -18.66
N MET A 191 46.81 -0.97 -19.80
CA MET A 191 48.05 -1.60 -20.31
C MET A 191 48.12 -1.46 -21.83
N SER A 192 48.04 -0.24 -22.34
CA SER A 192 48.36 0.06 -23.75
C SER A 192 49.08 1.39 -23.96
N ARG A 193 49.59 2.03 -22.89
CA ARG A 193 50.42 3.24 -22.99
C ARG A 193 51.80 3.04 -22.38
N LEU A 194 52.56 2.10 -22.94
CA LEU A 194 54.02 2.03 -22.78
C LEU A 194 54.57 1.06 -23.85
N THR A 195 54.79 1.56 -25.06
CA THR A 195 56.01 1.36 -25.87
C THR A 195 55.80 1.81 -27.32
N GLY A 196 56.21 3.05 -27.60
CA GLY A 196 56.39 3.61 -28.94
C GLY A 196 57.34 4.79 -28.80
N ARG A 197 58.61 4.59 -29.18
CA ARG A 197 59.80 5.30 -28.71
C ARG A 197 60.34 6.23 -29.82
N ARG A 198 60.62 7.49 -29.45
CA ARG A 198 61.67 8.44 -29.93
C ARG A 198 61.71 8.98 -31.38
N SER A 199 61.76 10.32 -31.46
CA SER A 199 62.66 11.26 -32.22
C SER A 199 61.82 12.51 -32.60
N ASN A 200 62.20 13.80 -32.49
CA ASN A 200 63.44 14.60 -32.44
C ASN A 200 63.12 15.90 -31.63
N ALA A 201 63.98 16.37 -30.72
CA ALA A 201 65.07 17.36 -30.91
C ALA A 201 64.61 18.78 -31.34
N ALA A 202 64.55 19.68 -30.35
CA ALA A 202 65.05 21.07 -30.38
C ALA A 202 65.28 21.51 -28.93
#